data_AF-A0A1B6KHZ4-F1
#
_entry.id   AF-A0A1B6KHZ4-F1
#
_cell.length_a   1.000
_cell.length_b   1.000
_cell.length_c   1.000
_cell.angle_alpha   90.00
_cell.angle_beta   90.00
_cell.angle_gamma   90.00
#
_symmetry.space_group_name_H-M   'P 1'
#
loop_
_entity.id
_entity.type
_entity.pdbx_description
1 polymer ?
#
loop_
_entity_poly.entity_id
_entity_poly.type
_entity_poly.pdbx_seq_one_letter_code
_entity_poly.pdbx_strand_id
1 'polypeptide(L)'
;MSSGFISENEIAEKRRLRQEEWEKVRKPDQPLEVPEEEYDHRSLFDRLQEQKQRKEFEFEEAHRLKHMIKGLDDDEIEFLDLVDRSKEEEERKKSIEEEREIADFRTKVILLQERSLGQRIQMEIKGKPPPPSSNSGRSSQMKLLAGAVVKKRSSDGQNTSPKRQKN
;
A
#
# COMPACT_ATOMS: atom_id res chain seq x y z
N MET A 1 20.54 35.20 37.50
CA MET A 1 19.13 35.48 37.83
C MET A 1 19.08 36.93 38.25
N SER A 2 18.61 37.83 37.37
CA SER A 2 18.34 39.21 37.78
C SER A 2 17.22 39.18 38.81
N SER A 3 17.42 39.81 39.96
CA SER A 3 16.38 39.92 40.96
C SER A 3 15.21 40.70 40.34
N GLY A 4 13.99 40.23 40.49
CA GLY A 4 12.80 40.89 39.92
C GLY A 4 12.45 42.24 40.58
N PHE A 5 13.41 42.89 41.24
CA PHE A 5 13.24 44.20 41.84
C PHE A 5 13.52 45.26 40.79
N ILE A 6 12.52 46.09 40.53
CA ILE A 6 12.62 47.24 39.65
C ILE A 6 13.18 48.40 40.49
N SER A 7 14.27 49.01 40.05
CA SER A 7 14.84 50.16 40.74
C SER A 7 14.07 51.46 40.44
N GLU A 8 14.13 52.44 41.34
CA GLU A 8 13.46 53.74 41.14
C GLU A 8 13.90 54.42 39.83
N ASN A 9 15.18 54.32 39.51
CA ASN A 9 15.75 54.83 38.26
C ASN A 9 15.13 54.15 37.03
N GLU A 10 14.88 52.84 37.06
CA GLU A 10 14.23 52.12 35.95
C GLU A 10 12.77 52.56 35.75
N ILE A 11 12.05 52.86 36.84
CA ILE A 11 10.67 53.38 36.77
C ILE A 11 10.67 54.80 36.17
N ALA A 12 11.61 55.65 36.58
CA ALA A 12 11.75 57.01 36.07
C ALA A 12 12.11 57.03 34.57
N GLU A 13 13.09 56.21 34.16
CA GLU A 13 13.46 56.08 32.75
C GLU A 13 12.30 55.54 31.90
N LYS A 14 11.56 54.54 32.41
CA LYS A 14 10.37 54.00 31.71
C LYS A 14 9.26 55.04 31.56
N ARG A 15 9.03 55.87 32.58
CA ARG A 15 8.09 57.01 32.50
C ARG A 15 8.56 58.05 31.49
N ARG A 16 9.85 58.37 31.44
CA ARG A 16 10.43 59.30 30.47
C ARG A 16 10.26 58.81 29.04
N LEU A 17 10.64 57.57 28.76
CA LEU A 17 10.48 56.97 27.43
C LEU A 17 9.01 56.93 26.97
N ARG A 18 8.09 56.63 27.88
CA ARG A 18 6.66 56.66 27.59
C ARG A 18 6.19 58.06 27.22
N GLN A 19 6.67 59.08 27.95
CA GLN A 19 6.37 60.49 27.69
C GLN A 19 6.92 60.96 26.34
N GLU A 20 8.16 60.60 26.01
CA GLU A 20 8.79 60.90 24.72
C GLU A 20 8.01 60.28 23.53
N GLU A 21 7.59 59.02 23.66
CA GLU A 21 6.77 58.34 22.65
C GLU A 21 5.38 58.96 22.51
N TRP A 22 4.79 59.43 23.62
CA TRP A 22 3.53 60.15 23.58
C TRP A 22 3.65 61.49 22.90
N GLU A 23 4.63 62.31 23.26
CA GLU A 23 4.87 63.61 22.63
C GLU A 23 5.06 63.51 21.12
N LYS A 24 5.64 62.40 20.65
CA LYS A 24 5.82 62.10 19.22
C LYS A 24 4.50 61.79 18.49
N VAL A 25 3.51 61.20 19.15
CA VAL A 25 2.23 60.76 18.56
C VAL A 25 1.05 61.66 19.00
N ARG A 26 1.27 62.56 19.96
CA ARG A 26 0.26 63.43 20.58
C ARG A 26 -0.30 64.43 19.57
N LYS A 27 -1.64 64.56 19.57
CA LYS A 27 -2.37 65.61 18.84
C LYS A 27 -2.52 66.85 19.75
N PRO A 28 -2.66 68.08 19.19
CA PRO A 28 -2.71 69.31 19.98
C PRO A 28 -3.83 69.37 21.04
N ASP A 29 -4.88 68.57 20.89
CA ASP A 29 -6.06 68.51 21.77
C ASP A 29 -5.96 67.45 22.89
N GLN A 30 -4.83 66.74 22.98
CA GLN A 30 -4.61 65.63 23.94
C GLN A 30 -3.74 66.09 25.12
N PRO A 31 -3.88 65.50 26.32
CA PRO A 31 -3.17 65.92 27.54
C PRO A 31 -1.65 65.90 27.37
N LEU A 32 -0.97 66.88 28.00
CA LEU A 32 0.48 67.06 27.94
C LEU A 32 1.23 65.90 28.60
N GLU A 33 0.73 65.41 29.74
CA GLU A 33 1.27 64.23 30.40
C GLU A 33 0.62 62.96 29.86
N VAL A 34 1.42 61.91 29.69
CA VAL A 34 0.90 60.58 29.37
C VAL A 34 -0.08 60.14 30.44
N PRO A 35 -1.30 59.71 30.06
CA PRO A 35 -2.20 59.03 30.97
C PRO A 35 -1.47 57.88 31.68
N GLU A 36 -1.46 57.91 33.02
CA GLU A 36 -0.86 56.83 33.80
C GLU A 36 -1.59 55.52 33.48
N GLU A 37 -0.83 54.45 33.26
CA GLU A 37 -1.41 53.13 32.97
C GLU A 37 -2.45 52.81 34.04
N GLU A 38 -3.68 52.47 33.61
CA GLU A 38 -4.75 52.13 34.52
C GLU A 38 -4.28 51.07 35.51
N TYR A 39 -4.24 51.45 36.78
CA TYR A 39 -3.86 50.55 37.84
C TYR A 39 -4.89 49.43 37.92
N ASP A 40 -4.49 48.21 37.51
CA ASP A 40 -5.35 47.04 37.60
C ASP A 40 -5.67 46.78 39.08
N HIS A 41 -6.94 47.01 39.43
CA HIS A 41 -7.48 46.88 40.78
C HIS A 41 -7.63 45.43 41.22
N ARG A 42 -7.44 44.45 40.32
CA ARG A 42 -7.43 43.02 40.68
C ARG A 42 -6.17 42.68 41.46
N SER A 43 -6.33 41.76 42.41
CA SER A 43 -5.22 41.31 43.22
C SER A 43 -4.19 40.57 42.35
N LEU A 44 -2.93 40.53 42.80
CA LEU A 44 -1.88 39.75 42.12
C LEU A 44 -2.28 38.26 42.01
N PHE A 45 -2.99 37.75 43.02
CA PHE A 45 -3.52 36.40 43.03
C PHE A 45 -4.47 36.15 41.86
N ASP A 46 -5.42 37.06 41.62
CA ASP A 46 -6.39 36.91 40.52
C ASP A 46 -5.69 36.86 39.15
N ARG A 47 -4.68 37.71 38.94
CA ARG A 47 -3.89 37.73 37.68
C ARG A 47 -3.09 36.44 37.48
N LEU A 48 -2.43 35.96 38.54
CA LEU A 48 -1.65 34.72 38.48
C LEU A 48 -2.56 33.50 38.29
N GLN A 49 -3.71 33.50 38.96
CA GLN A 49 -4.71 32.47 38.81
C GLN A 49 -5.27 32.43 37.39
N GLU A 50 -5.60 33.58 36.80
CA GLU A 50 -6.05 33.67 35.40
C GLU A 50 -4.97 33.15 34.43
N GLN A 51 -3.70 33.52 34.61
CA GLN A 51 -2.61 33.00 33.78
C GLN A 51 -2.43 31.48 33.94
N LYS A 52 -2.55 30.96 35.16
CA LYS A 52 -2.46 29.53 35.43
C LYS A 52 -3.61 28.79 34.76
N GLN A 53 -4.84 29.24 34.98
CA GLN A 53 -6.05 28.66 34.39
C GLN A 53 -6.01 28.70 32.86
N ARG A 54 -5.53 29.80 32.27
CA ARG A 54 -5.35 29.92 30.83
C ARG A 54 -4.39 28.85 30.28
N LYS A 55 -3.23 28.68 30.92
CA LYS A 55 -2.26 27.64 30.52
C LYS A 55 -2.82 26.23 30.70
N GLU A 56 -3.55 26.00 31.79
CA GLU A 56 -4.18 24.71 32.08
C GLU A 56 -5.26 24.39 31.04
N PHE A 57 -6.09 25.35 30.67
CA PHE A 57 -7.09 25.20 29.61
C PHE A 57 -6.45 24.97 28.22
N GLU A 58 -5.40 25.72 27.87
CA GLU A 58 -4.66 25.52 26.61
C GLU A 58 -4.03 24.12 26.57
N PHE A 59 -3.50 23.65 27.70
CA PHE A 59 -2.94 22.31 27.83
C PHE A 59 -4.02 21.23 27.70
N GLU A 60 -5.13 21.38 28.43
CA GLU A 60 -6.26 20.44 28.39
C GLU A 60 -6.90 20.37 27.01
N GLU A 61 -7.06 21.51 26.33
CA GLU A 61 -7.56 21.55 24.95
C GLU A 61 -6.58 20.86 24.00
N ALA A 62 -5.28 21.15 24.05
CA ALA A 62 -4.29 20.49 23.19
C ALA A 62 -4.20 18.97 23.42
N HIS A 63 -4.34 18.53 24.68
CA HIS A 63 -4.34 17.11 25.07
C HIS A 63 -5.73 16.49 25.02
N ARG A 64 -6.75 17.26 24.63
CA ARG A 64 -8.10 16.74 24.49
C ARG A 64 -8.08 15.68 23.41
N LEU A 65 -8.60 14.50 23.74
CA LEU A 65 -8.62 13.34 22.86
C LEU A 65 -9.18 13.66 21.45
N LYS A 66 -10.11 14.63 21.37
CA LYS A 66 -10.66 15.15 20.11
C LYS A 66 -9.59 15.72 19.16
N HIS A 67 -8.55 16.38 19.67
CA HIS A 67 -7.46 16.91 18.85
C HIS A 67 -6.40 15.85 18.54
N MET A 68 -6.27 14.83 19.40
CA MET A 68 -5.35 13.71 19.16
C MET A 68 -5.88 12.73 18.11
N ILE A 69 -7.19 12.53 18.05
CA ILE A 69 -7.84 11.63 17.09
C ILE A 69 -8.39 12.48 15.95
N LYS A 70 -7.51 12.94 15.06
CA LYS A 70 -7.91 13.50 13.76
C LYS A 70 -8.28 12.33 12.84
N GLY A 71 -9.52 12.28 12.36
CA GLY A 71 -9.91 11.35 11.31
C GLY A 71 -9.21 11.68 9.98
N LEU A 72 -9.15 10.70 9.07
CA LEU A 72 -8.76 10.98 7.68
C LEU A 72 -9.80 11.92 7.07
N ASP A 73 -9.36 12.92 6.29
CA ASP A 73 -10.26 13.72 5.49
C ASP A 73 -10.69 12.98 4.21
N ASP A 74 -11.70 13.53 3.52
CA ASP A 74 -12.29 12.90 2.33
C ASP A 74 -11.26 12.74 1.20
N ASP A 75 -10.33 13.69 1.07
CA ASP A 75 -9.27 13.68 0.06
C ASP A 75 -8.20 12.62 0.39
N GLU A 76 -7.87 12.43 1.67
CA GLU A 76 -6.93 11.44 2.16
C GLU A 76 -7.48 10.01 2.03
N ILE A 77 -8.80 9.83 2.19
CA ILE A 77 -9.47 8.56 1.88
C ILE A 77 -9.40 8.26 0.38
N GLU A 78 -9.71 9.25 -0.48
CA GLU A 78 -9.61 9.08 -1.94
C GLU A 78 -8.18 8.75 -2.38
N PHE A 79 -7.19 9.38 -1.76
CA PHE A 79 -5.78 9.08 -2.01
C PHE A 79 -5.43 7.61 -1.66
N LEU A 80 -5.88 7.10 -0.51
CA LEU A 80 -5.64 5.71 -0.14
C LEU A 80 -6.31 4.74 -1.13
N ASP A 81 -7.56 5.02 -1.52
CA ASP A 81 -8.28 4.25 -2.54
C ASP A 81 -7.53 4.25 -3.89
N LEU A 82 -6.99 5.39 -4.31
CA LEU A 82 -6.21 5.50 -5.54
C LEU A 82 -4.91 4.69 -5.45
N VAL A 83 -4.21 4.76 -4.32
CA VAL A 83 -2.98 4.00 -4.08
C VAL A 83 -3.25 2.50 -4.13
N ASP A 84 -4.32 2.03 -3.50
CA ASP A 84 -4.67 0.60 -3.49
C ASP A 84 -5.05 0.13 -4.90
N ARG A 85 -5.86 0.90 -5.64
CA ARG A 85 -6.15 0.60 -7.06
C ARG A 85 -4.89 0.54 -7.91
N SER A 86 -3.97 1.50 -7.72
CA SER A 86 -2.71 1.54 -8.47
C SER A 86 -1.83 0.33 -8.17
N LYS A 87 -1.75 -0.11 -6.91
CA LYS A 87 -1.01 -1.31 -6.52
C LYS A 87 -1.62 -2.57 -7.13
N GLU A 88 -2.94 -2.73 -7.03
CA GLU A 88 -3.64 -3.86 -7.62
C GLU A 88 -3.46 -3.91 -9.15
N GLU A 89 -3.47 -2.75 -9.82
CA GLU A 89 -3.21 -2.64 -11.25
C GLU A 89 -1.79 -3.08 -11.61
N GLU A 90 -0.81 -2.64 -10.85
CA GLU A 90 0.58 -3.02 -11.08
C GLU A 90 0.82 -4.51 -10.83
N GLU A 91 0.28 -5.07 -9.74
CA GLU A 91 0.37 -6.50 -9.43
C GLU A 91 -0.35 -7.35 -10.48
N ARG A 92 -1.56 -6.94 -10.91
CA ARG A 92 -2.28 -7.61 -11.99
C ARG A 92 -1.50 -7.61 -13.29
N LYS A 93 -0.88 -6.47 -13.63
CA LYS A 93 -0.07 -6.33 -14.85
C LYS A 93 1.16 -7.23 -14.80
N LYS A 94 1.87 -7.27 -13.66
CA LYS A 94 3.00 -8.18 -13.42
C LYS A 94 2.57 -9.63 -13.56
N SER A 95 1.46 -10.02 -12.93
CA SER A 95 0.96 -11.39 -12.98
C SER A 95 0.62 -11.83 -14.41
N ILE A 96 0.02 -10.96 -15.23
CA ILE A 96 -0.28 -11.25 -16.64
C ILE A 96 0.99 -11.39 -17.47
N GLU A 97 1.98 -10.52 -17.25
CA GLU A 97 3.28 -10.58 -17.94
C GLU A 97 4.04 -11.85 -17.60
N GLU A 98 4.10 -12.21 -16.31
CA GLU A 98 4.70 -13.44 -15.81
C GLU A 98 4.00 -14.69 -16.38
N GLU A 99 2.67 -14.72 -16.39
CA GLU A 99 1.90 -15.84 -16.95
C GLU A 99 2.19 -16.03 -18.44
N ARG A 100 2.27 -14.91 -19.19
CA ARG A 100 2.62 -14.94 -20.61
C ARG A 100 4.03 -15.48 -20.85
N GLU A 101 5.02 -15.01 -20.09
CA GLU A 101 6.40 -15.49 -20.24
C GLU A 101 6.55 -16.96 -19.87
N ILE A 102 5.84 -17.43 -18.84
CA ILE A 102 5.78 -18.85 -18.48
C ILE A 102 5.14 -19.67 -19.61
N ALA A 103 4.05 -19.19 -20.21
CA ALA A 103 3.38 -19.87 -21.32
C ALA A 103 4.29 -19.96 -22.56
N ASP A 104 4.98 -18.87 -22.91
CA ASP A 104 5.94 -18.81 -24.01
C ASP A 104 7.13 -19.75 -23.77
N PHE A 105 7.64 -19.79 -22.53
CA PHE A 105 8.69 -20.73 -22.14
C PHE A 105 8.24 -22.18 -22.28
N ARG A 106 7.06 -22.55 -21.76
CA ARG A 106 6.48 -23.89 -21.90
C ARG A 106 6.35 -24.29 -23.36
N THR A 107 5.87 -23.38 -24.21
CA THR A 107 5.73 -23.61 -25.65
C THR A 107 7.08 -23.85 -26.32
N LYS A 108 8.09 -23.01 -26.03
CA LYS A 108 9.45 -23.19 -26.57
C LYS A 108 10.10 -24.49 -26.12
N VAL A 109 9.90 -24.91 -24.87
CA VAL A 109 10.40 -26.18 -24.35
C VAL A 109 9.77 -27.37 -25.08
N ILE A 110 8.44 -27.34 -25.27
CA ILE A 110 7.72 -28.38 -26.03
C ILE A 110 8.25 -28.44 -27.47
N LEU A 111 8.37 -27.31 -28.16
CA LEU A 111 8.91 -27.24 -29.53
C LEU A 111 10.34 -27.77 -29.64
N LEU A 112 11.20 -27.46 -28.66
CA LEU A 112 12.57 -28.00 -28.62
C LEU A 112 12.58 -29.50 -28.38
N GLN A 113 11.72 -30.01 -27.51
CA GLN A 113 11.57 -31.44 -27.25
C GLN A 113 11.04 -32.18 -28.49
N GLU A 114 10.02 -31.65 -29.17
CA GLU A 114 9.50 -32.17 -30.43
C GLU A 114 10.57 -32.19 -31.52
N ARG A 115 11.34 -31.11 -31.67
CA ARG A 115 12.46 -31.04 -32.62
C ARG A 115 13.53 -32.09 -32.32
N SER A 116 13.90 -32.26 -31.06
CA SER A 116 14.88 -33.26 -30.61
C SER A 116 14.39 -34.70 -30.86
N LEU A 117 13.13 -34.99 -30.56
CA LEU A 117 12.49 -36.27 -30.85
C LEU A 117 12.42 -36.54 -32.37
N GLY A 118 12.03 -35.55 -33.17
CA GLY A 118 12.00 -35.65 -34.63
C GLY A 118 13.37 -35.94 -35.21
N GLN A 119 14.43 -35.27 -34.72
CA GLN A 119 15.81 -35.56 -35.13
C GLN A 119 16.24 -36.98 -34.76
N ARG A 120 15.91 -37.47 -33.55
CA ARG A 120 16.20 -38.86 -33.14
C ARG A 120 15.52 -39.89 -34.05
N ILE A 121 14.22 -39.71 -34.32
CA ILE A 121 13.46 -40.60 -35.21
C ILE A 121 14.06 -40.58 -36.61
N GLN A 122 14.40 -39.40 -37.14
CA GLN A 122 15.00 -39.28 -38.47
C GLN A 122 16.37 -39.98 -38.54
N MET A 123 17.18 -39.91 -37.48
CA MET A 123 18.44 -40.66 -37.39
C MET A 123 18.22 -42.17 -37.33
N GLU A 124 17.23 -42.67 -36.57
CA GLU A 124 16.90 -44.11 -36.54
C GLU A 124 16.40 -44.64 -37.89
N ILE A 125 15.60 -43.85 -38.62
CA ILE A 125 15.12 -44.22 -39.95
C ILE A 125 16.29 -44.27 -40.95
N LYS A 126 17.20 -43.30 -40.88
CA LYS A 126 18.33 -43.19 -41.82
C LYS A 126 19.51 -44.11 -41.48
N GLY A 127 19.59 -44.57 -40.22
CA GLY A 127 20.64 -45.44 -39.69
C GLY A 127 20.39 -46.94 -39.85
N LYS A 128 19.32 -47.38 -40.53
CA LYS A 128 19.08 -48.81 -40.79
C LYS A 128 19.89 -49.24 -42.03
N PRO A 129 20.96 -50.05 -41.90
CA PRO A 129 21.57 -50.69 -43.07
C PRO A 129 20.53 -51.62 -43.72
N PRO A 130 20.56 -51.82 -45.05
CA PRO A 130 19.65 -52.75 -45.71
C PRO A 130 19.80 -54.13 -45.05
N PRO A 131 18.69 -54.84 -44.76
CA PRO A 131 18.80 -56.19 -44.21
C PRO A 131 19.54 -57.07 -45.23
N PRO A 132 20.46 -57.96 -44.80
CA PRO A 132 21.02 -58.94 -45.71
C PRO A 132 19.88 -59.80 -46.26
N SER A 133 19.80 -59.92 -47.59
CA SER A 133 18.81 -60.75 -48.25
C SER A 133 19.00 -62.21 -47.85
N SER A 134 18.20 -62.69 -46.90
CA SER A 134 18.05 -64.12 -46.67
C SER A 134 16.59 -64.47 -46.85
N ASN A 135 16.34 -65.20 -47.93
CA ASN A 135 15.11 -65.94 -48.16
C ASN A 135 14.94 -66.93 -47.00
N SER A 136 14.04 -66.63 -46.07
CA SER A 136 13.51 -67.61 -45.12
C SER A 136 12.17 -67.11 -44.59
N GLY A 137 11.12 -67.88 -44.87
CA GLY A 137 9.75 -67.54 -44.54
C GLY A 137 9.56 -67.30 -43.04
N ARG A 138 9.36 -66.05 -42.65
CA ARG A 138 8.90 -65.68 -41.31
C ARG A 138 7.61 -64.90 -41.45
N SER A 139 6.53 -65.48 -40.94
CA SER A 139 5.23 -64.84 -40.79
C SER A 139 5.40 -63.44 -40.20
N SER A 140 5.05 -62.41 -40.98
CA SER A 140 5.15 -61.02 -40.54
C SER A 140 4.40 -60.82 -39.22
N GLN A 141 5.00 -60.09 -38.29
CA GLN A 141 4.40 -59.71 -37.00
C GLN A 141 3.02 -59.07 -37.19
N MET A 142 2.81 -58.38 -38.31
CA MET A 142 1.52 -57.80 -38.71
C MET A 142 0.40 -58.85 -38.88
N LYS A 143 0.75 -60.07 -39.33
CA LYS A 143 -0.15 -61.23 -39.43
C LYS A 143 -0.52 -61.81 -38.05
N LEU A 144 0.36 -61.69 -37.05
CA LEU A 144 0.10 -62.14 -35.68
C LEU A 144 -0.85 -61.18 -34.93
N LEU A 145 -0.72 -59.86 -35.16
CA LEU A 145 -1.58 -58.87 -34.51
C LEU A 145 -2.99 -58.79 -35.11
N ALA A 146 -3.18 -59.19 -36.37
CA ALA A 146 -4.49 -59.16 -37.04
C ALA A 146 -5.56 -60.03 -36.35
N GLY A 147 -5.16 -61.07 -35.60
CA GLY A 147 -6.06 -61.91 -34.81
C GLY A 147 -6.34 -61.43 -33.39
N ALA A 148 -5.57 -60.46 -32.88
CA ALA A 148 -5.63 -60.02 -31.48
C ALA A 148 -6.60 -58.85 -31.23
N VAL A 149 -7.06 -58.16 -32.27
CA VAL A 149 -8.01 -57.05 -32.15
C VAL A 149 -9.44 -57.60 -32.08
N VAL A 150 -9.89 -57.94 -30.87
CA VAL A 150 -11.30 -58.23 -30.59
C VAL A 150 -12.05 -56.90 -30.43
N LYS A 151 -12.91 -56.56 -31.38
CA LYS A 151 -13.87 -55.46 -31.24
C LYS A 151 -14.92 -55.87 -30.20
N LYS A 152 -14.80 -55.34 -28.98
CA LYS A 152 -15.81 -55.47 -27.91
C LYS A 152 -17.16 -55.01 -28.48
N ARG A 153 -18.12 -55.94 -28.56
CA ARG A 153 -19.51 -55.63 -28.91
C ARG A 153 -20.10 -54.78 -27.78
N SER A 154 -20.75 -53.68 -28.14
CA SER A 154 -21.50 -52.86 -27.19
C SER A 154 -22.65 -53.69 -26.62
N SER A 155 -22.58 -54.03 -25.33
CA SER A 155 -23.75 -54.47 -24.58
C SER A 155 -24.35 -53.23 -23.93
N ASP A 156 -25.43 -52.72 -24.53
CA ASP A 156 -26.42 -51.94 -23.80
C ASP A 156 -26.90 -52.75 -22.60
N GLY A 157 -26.91 -52.14 -21.42
CA GLY A 157 -27.29 -52.83 -20.20
C GLY A 157 -26.98 -52.01 -18.95
N GLN A 158 -27.86 -51.03 -18.69
CA GLN A 158 -28.38 -50.65 -17.37
C GLN A 158 -27.49 -51.02 -16.17
N ASN A 159 -26.92 -50.02 -15.49
CA ASN A 159 -26.63 -50.21 -14.07
C ASN A 159 -27.02 -48.99 -13.24
N THR A 160 -28.03 -49.25 -12.42
CA THR A 160 -28.68 -48.40 -11.45
C THR A 160 -27.73 -48.00 -10.31
N SER A 161 -27.68 -46.72 -9.98
CA SER A 161 -27.04 -46.23 -8.76
C SER A 161 -27.93 -46.48 -7.54
N PRO A 162 -27.42 -46.94 -6.38
CA PRO A 162 -28.15 -46.81 -5.13
C PRO A 162 -27.68 -45.57 -4.36
N LYS A 163 -28.55 -44.57 -4.27
CA LYS A 163 -28.57 -43.60 -3.17
C LYS A 163 -29.43 -44.19 -2.04
N ARG A 164 -28.89 -44.27 -0.82
CA ARG A 164 -29.64 -44.28 0.46
C ARG A 164 -28.81 -43.42 1.42
N GLN A 165 -29.12 -42.15 1.66
CA GLN A 165 -30.23 -41.55 2.43
C GLN A 165 -30.29 -41.98 3.92
N LYS A 166 -29.82 -41.04 4.73
CA LYS A 166 -30.19 -40.70 6.13
C LYS A 166 -31.60 -41.18 6.51
N ASN A 167 -31.69 -41.89 7.62
CA ASN A 167 -32.44 -41.54 8.83
C ASN A 167 -31.95 -42.40 9.98
#